data_AF-T1HC03-F1
#
_entry.id   AF-T1HC03-F1
#
_cell.length_a   1.000
_cell.length_b   1.000
_cell.length_c   1.000
_cell.angle_alpha   90.00
_cell.angle_beta   90.00
_cell.angle_gamma   90.00
#
_symmetry.space_group_name_H-M   'P 1'
#
loop_
_entity.id
_entity.type
_entity.pdbx_description
1 polymer ?
#
loop_
_entity_poly.entity_id
_entity_poly.type
_entity_poly.pdbx_seq_one_letter_code
_entity_poly.pdbx_strand_id
1 'polypeptide(L)'
;MHLIFILPIIHALPVLPRLSLSDGWSSYYDRDYADSDAYVFGYDLEDAITGNVQFRQEERFPNGTVSGSYGFLEPDGNIKIAHYTADNYGYR
;
A
#
# COMPACT_ATOMS: atom_id res chain seq x y z
N MET A 1 -40.63 19.27 -9.93
CA MET A 1 -39.25 19.21 -10.47
C MET A 1 -38.49 18.19 -9.64
N HIS A 2 -38.34 16.95 -10.13
CA HIS A 2 -37.71 15.87 -9.37
C HIS A 2 -36.22 15.80 -9.75
N LEU A 3 -35.34 16.08 -8.79
CA LEU A 3 -33.89 16.02 -8.97
C LEU A 3 -33.41 14.65 -8.47
N ILE A 4 -32.93 13.80 -9.38
CA ILE A 4 -32.37 12.48 -9.05
C ILE A 4 -30.88 12.69 -8.76
N PHE A 5 -30.47 12.45 -7.50
CA PHE A 5 -29.06 12.36 -7.13
C PHE A 5 -28.55 10.95 -7.44
N ILE A 6 -27.63 10.85 -8.40
CA ILE A 6 -26.90 9.61 -8.69
C ILE A 6 -25.63 9.64 -7.85
N LEU A 7 -25.57 8.84 -6.79
CA LEU A 7 -24.33 8.60 -6.06
C LEU A 7 -23.43 7.72 -6.94
N PRO A 8 -22.14 8.06 -7.14
CA PRO A 8 -21.24 7.13 -7.81
C PRO A 8 -21.02 5.95 -6.87
N ILE A 9 -21.43 4.75 -7.32
CA ILE A 9 -21.07 3.50 -6.67
C ILE A 9 -19.57 3.32 -6.91
N ILE A 10 -18.76 3.72 -5.93
CA ILE A 10 -17.34 3.38 -5.91
C ILE A 10 -17.28 1.88 -5.68
N HIS A 11 -17.17 1.11 -6.77
CA HIS A 11 -16.79 -0.29 -6.69
C HIS A 11 -15.31 -0.32 -6.30
N ALA A 12 -15.04 -0.27 -4.99
CA ALA A 12 -13.75 -0.67 -4.47
C ALA A 12 -13.57 -2.14 -4.85
N LEU A 13 -12.64 -2.42 -5.77
CA LEU A 13 -12.19 -3.79 -6.01
C LEU A 13 -11.78 -4.38 -4.65
N PRO A 14 -12.12 -5.64 -4.34
CA PRO A 14 -11.58 -6.28 -3.15
C PRO A 14 -10.07 -6.25 -3.29
N VAL A 15 -9.39 -5.55 -2.38
CA VAL A 15 -7.93 -5.60 -2.26
C VAL A 15 -7.62 -7.05 -1.96
N LEU A 16 -7.15 -7.78 -2.97
CA LEU A 16 -6.81 -9.18 -2.80
C LEU A 16 -5.72 -9.26 -1.72
N PRO A 17 -5.89 -10.09 -0.68
CA PRO A 17 -4.82 -10.34 0.26
C PRO A 17 -3.63 -10.90 -0.53
N ARG A 18 -2.50 -10.19 -0.53
CA ARG A 18 -1.28 -10.66 -1.15
C ARG A 18 -0.72 -11.76 -0.26
N LEU A 19 -0.79 -13.00 -0.76
CA LEU A 19 -0.43 -14.22 -0.04
C LEU A 19 0.97 -14.09 0.61
N SER A 20 1.04 -14.20 1.94
CA SER A 20 2.28 -14.49 2.66
C SER A 20 2.03 -15.56 3.73
N LEU A 21 2.85 -16.60 3.70
CA LEU A 21 2.77 -17.78 4.56
C LEU A 21 3.69 -17.61 5.78
N SER A 22 3.29 -16.82 6.79
CA SER A 22 3.83 -16.95 8.16
C SER A 22 3.12 -15.98 9.12
N ASP A 23 2.76 -16.48 10.30
CA ASP A 23 2.29 -15.78 11.51
C ASP A 23 2.18 -14.26 11.41
N GLY A 24 1.02 -13.70 11.08
CA GLY A 24 0.61 -12.29 11.29
C GLY A 24 1.46 -11.17 10.65
N TRP A 25 2.58 -11.53 10.02
CA TRP A 25 3.56 -10.64 9.43
C TRP A 25 3.79 -11.10 8.00
N SER A 26 3.03 -10.53 7.08
CA SER A 26 3.28 -10.71 5.65
C SER A 26 4.37 -9.72 5.26
N SER A 27 5.45 -10.19 4.64
CA SER A 27 6.39 -9.30 3.98
C SER A 27 6.87 -9.92 2.69
N TYR A 28 7.12 -9.08 1.69
CA TYR A 28 7.64 -9.50 0.41
C TYR A 28 8.73 -8.53 -0.05
N TYR A 29 9.73 -9.08 -0.69
CA TYR A 29 10.78 -8.35 -1.35
C TYR A 29 11.16 -9.11 -2.61
N ASP A 30 10.94 -8.50 -3.76
CA ASP A 30 11.32 -9.01 -5.06
C ASP A 30 12.22 -7.99 -5.75
N ARG A 31 13.21 -8.48 -6.50
CA ARG A 31 14.14 -7.66 -7.27
C ARG A 31 14.11 -8.14 -8.71
N ASP A 32 13.79 -7.21 -9.61
CA ASP A 32 13.75 -7.49 -11.04
C ASP A 32 15.16 -7.43 -11.65
N TYR A 33 15.65 -8.58 -12.10
CA TYR A 33 16.86 -8.78 -12.92
C TYR A 33 18.21 -8.34 -12.30
N ALA A 34 19.30 -8.99 -12.74
CA ALA A 34 20.65 -8.72 -12.24
C ALA A 34 21.23 -7.35 -12.67
N ASP A 35 20.63 -6.72 -13.68
CA ASP A 35 21.14 -5.51 -14.35
C ASP A 35 20.29 -4.26 -14.05
N SER A 36 19.32 -4.38 -13.15
CA SER A 36 18.48 -3.25 -12.72
C SER A 36 18.43 -3.18 -11.20
N ASP A 37 18.39 -1.96 -10.68
CA ASP A 37 18.15 -1.74 -9.25
C ASP A 37 16.64 -1.62 -8.95
N ALA A 38 15.78 -2.17 -9.80
CA ALA A 38 14.33 -2.20 -9.61
C ALA A 38 13.95 -3.23 -8.53
N TYR A 39 12.96 -2.89 -7.71
CA TYR A 39 12.45 -3.81 -6.69
C TYR A 39 10.99 -3.55 -6.38
N VAL A 40 10.33 -4.56 -5.83
CA VAL A 40 9.03 -4.41 -5.18
C VAL A 40 9.15 -4.89 -3.74
N PHE A 41 8.70 -4.08 -2.81
CA PHE A 41 8.76 -4.34 -1.38
C PHE A 41 7.41 -4.06 -0.75
N GLY A 42 7.05 -4.82 0.27
CA GLY A 42 5.91 -4.47 1.11
C GLY A 42 5.76 -5.38 2.31
N TYR A 43 4.89 -4.96 3.22
CA TYR A 43 4.49 -5.74 4.37
C TYR A 43 3.08 -5.40 4.82
N ASP A 44 2.45 -6.34 5.52
CA ASP A 44 1.26 -6.10 6.35
C ASP A 44 1.54 -6.63 7.76
N LEU A 45 1.08 -5.87 8.74
CA LEU A 45 1.22 -6.10 10.17
C LEU A 45 -0.18 -6.04 10.76
N GLU A 46 -0.63 -7.14 11.35
CA GLU A 46 -1.88 -7.19 12.09
C GLU A 46 -1.65 -7.84 13.46
N ASP A 47 -1.71 -7.04 14.51
CA ASP A 47 -1.62 -7.49 15.89
C ASP A 47 -2.98 -7.38 16.59
N ALA A 48 -3.66 -8.52 16.73
CA ALA A 48 -4.96 -8.61 17.38
C ALA A 48 -4.93 -8.30 18.89
N ILE A 49 -3.77 -8.37 19.56
CA ILE A 49 -3.65 -8.09 20.99
C ILE A 49 -3.58 -6.59 21.23
N THR A 50 -2.79 -5.88 20.43
CA THR A 50 -2.62 -4.42 20.56
C THR A 50 -3.58 -3.60 19.70
N GLY A 51 -4.26 -4.22 18.73
CA GLY A 51 -5.08 -3.53 17.74
C GLY A 51 -4.25 -2.79 16.68
N ASN A 52 -2.95 -3.06 16.60
CA ASN A 52 -2.04 -2.40 15.67
C ASN A 52 -2.20 -3.02 14.28
N VAL A 53 -2.64 -2.21 13.32
CA VAL A 53 -2.73 -2.60 11.91
C VAL A 53 -1.94 -1.59 11.09
N GLN A 54 -0.93 -2.07 10.36
CA GLN A 54 -0.07 -1.26 9.52
C GLN A 54 0.25 -2.00 8.22
N PHE A 55 0.45 -1.24 7.14
CA PHE A 55 0.84 -1.81 5.87
C PHE A 55 1.74 -0.85 5.10
N ARG A 56 2.56 -1.40 4.22
CA ARG A 56 3.37 -0.65 3.27
C ARG A 56 3.52 -1.42 1.97
N GLN A 57 3.49 -0.69 0.87
CA GLN A 57 3.94 -1.19 -0.43
C GLN A 57 4.81 -0.13 -1.10
N GLU A 58 5.85 -0.59 -1.78
CA GLU A 58 6.82 0.24 -2.47
C GLU A 58 7.32 -0.47 -3.73
N GLU A 59 7.49 0.28 -4.78
CA GLU A 59 8.08 -0.16 -6.04
C GLU A 59 9.14 0.85 -6.46
N ARG A 60 10.34 0.36 -6.75
CA ARG A 60 11.40 1.11 -7.40
C ARG A 60 11.50 0.70 -8.86
N PHE A 61 11.36 1.67 -9.74
CA PHE A 61 11.46 1.48 -11.17
C PHE A 61 12.92 1.52 -11.65
N PRO A 62 13.23 0.93 -12.81
CA PRO A 62 14.58 0.97 -13.40
C PRO A 62 15.13 2.39 -13.64
N ASN A 63 14.26 3.39 -13.79
CA ASN A 63 14.65 4.79 -13.95
C ASN A 63 15.05 5.48 -12.62
N GLY A 64 15.06 4.73 -11.51
CA GLY A 64 15.40 5.22 -10.17
C GLY A 64 14.23 5.84 -9.39
N THR A 65 13.07 6.02 -10.02
CA THR A 65 11.86 6.51 -9.35
C THR A 65 11.38 5.46 -8.36
N VAL A 66 11.01 5.90 -7.16
CA VAL A 66 10.36 5.06 -6.15
C VAL A 66 8.95 5.57 -5.94
N SER A 67 7.96 4.71 -5.96
CA SER A 67 6.59 5.06 -5.61
C SER A 67 6.02 4.05 -4.64
N GLY A 68 5.15 4.51 -3.75
CA GLY A 68 4.58 3.62 -2.76
C GLY A 68 3.51 4.28 -1.92
N SER A 69 3.07 3.52 -0.94
CA SER A 69 2.18 3.99 0.10
C SER A 69 2.42 3.25 1.38
N TYR A 70 2.24 3.93 2.50
CA TYR A 70 2.13 3.30 3.80
C TYR A 70 0.82 3.73 4.46
N GLY A 71 0.29 2.88 5.34
CA GLY A 71 -0.90 3.20 6.08
C GLY A 71 -1.00 2.49 7.41
N PHE A 72 -1.89 2.99 8.25
CA PHE A 72 -2.16 2.46 9.57
C PHE A 72 -3.60 2.70 9.99
N LEU A 73 -4.12 1.83 10.87
CA LEU A 73 -5.42 1.97 11.51
C LEU A 73 -5.29 2.87 12.74
N GLU A 74 -6.14 3.90 12.81
CA GLU A 74 -6.28 4.76 13.96
C GLU A 74 -7.21 4.13 15.03
N PRO A 75 -7.09 4.52 16.30
CA PRO A 75 -7.93 3.98 17.37
C PRO A 75 -9.44 4.22 17.19
N ASP A 76 -9.83 5.20 16.38
CA ASP A 76 -11.24 5.49 16.05
C ASP A 76 -11.77 4.64 14.88
N GLY A 77 -10.95 3.74 14.33
CA GLY A 77 -11.28 2.87 13.21
C GLY A 77 -11.00 3.47 11.83
N ASN A 78 -10.48 4.70 11.75
CA ASN A 78 -10.11 5.31 10.47
C ASN A 78 -8.77 4.77 9.97
N ILE A 79 -8.63 4.65 8.65
CA ILE A 79 -7.35 4.27 8.03
C ILE A 79 -6.69 5.52 7.47
N LYS A 80 -5.47 5.80 7.93
CA LYS A 80 -4.61 6.82 7.34
C LYS A 80 -3.69 6.19 6.31
N ILE A 81 -3.68 6.75 5.10
CA ILE A 81 -2.82 6.31 4.01
C ILE A 81 -2.06 7.51 3.49
N ALA A 82 -0.74 7.38 3.39
CA ALA A 82 0.13 8.33 2.73
C ALA A 82 0.69 7.68 1.46
N HIS A 83 0.48 8.34 0.33
CA HIS A 83 1.09 7.99 -0.94
C HIS A 83 2.34 8.85 -1.13
N TYR A 84 3.38 8.28 -1.74
CA TYR A 84 4.60 9.01 -2.01
C TYR A 84 5.21 8.61 -3.35
N THR A 85 5.95 9.56 -3.93
CA THR A 85 6.82 9.38 -5.07
C THR A 85 8.14 10.09 -4.79
N ALA A 86 9.25 9.39 -4.99
CA ALA A 86 10.60 9.92 -4.95
C ALA A 86 11.21 9.78 -6.34
N ASP A 87 11.46 10.91 -7.00
CA ASP A 87 12.11 10.97 -8.31
C ASP A 87 13.10 12.14 -8.39
N ASN A 88 13.52 12.48 -9.61
CA ASN A 88 14.46 13.58 -9.84
C ASN A 88 13.91 14.97 -9.44
N TYR A 89 12.61 15.11 -9.18
CA TYR A 89 11.98 16.33 -8.67
C TYR A 89 11.84 16.33 -7.14
N GLY A 90 12.35 15.29 -6.45
CA GLY A 90 12.30 15.14 -5.01
C GLY A 90 11.15 14.24 -4.53
N TYR A 91 10.82 14.38 -3.23
CA TYR A 91 9.76 13.64 -2.56
C TYR A 91 8.44 14.41 -2.62
N ARG A 92 7.35 13.73 -3.00
CA ARG A 92 5.99 14.28 -3.03
C ARG A 92 4.94 13.22 -2.76
#